data_AF-A0A0N0APZ6-F1
#
_entry.id   AF-A0A0N0APZ6-F1
#
_cell.length_a   1.000
_cell.length_b   1.000
_cell.length_c   1.000
_cell.angle_alpha   90.00
_cell.angle_beta   90.00
_cell.angle_gamma   90.00
#
_symmetry.space_group_name_H-M   'P 1'
#
loop_
_entity.id
_entity.type
_entity.pdbx_description
1 polymer ?
#
loop_
_entity_poly.entity_id
_entity_poly.type
_entity_poly.pdbx_seq_one_letter_code
_entity_poly.pdbx_strand_id
1 'polypeptide(L)'
;MTNPFETPTGAQGRMAVFRVLAAAGDGAVSDFAKEVVAGRASARDLLTSGWVVEQWIDDLQADAEAFRASPEAREEWSPEEARAYLESRLTGLANLDVEAIEAQVAPAPAPPAASRPRDEDDEQGPLLKDAW
;
A
#
# COMPACT_ATOMS: atom_id res chain seq x y z
N MET A 1 26.59 5.73 12.36
CA MET A 1 26.19 4.89 11.22
C MET A 1 24.86 5.42 10.71
N THR A 2 24.74 5.71 9.41
CA THR A 2 23.50 6.26 8.82
C THR A 2 22.57 5.12 8.46
N ASN A 3 21.30 5.22 8.88
CA ASN A 3 20.27 4.27 8.51
C ASN A 3 20.08 4.26 6.98
N PRO A 4 20.24 3.13 6.27
CA PRO A 4 20.15 3.09 4.81
C PRO A 4 18.77 3.53 4.29
N PHE A 5 17.72 3.35 5.09
CA PHE A 5 16.35 3.78 4.77
C PHE A 5 16.10 5.29 4.94
N GLU A 6 17.03 6.01 5.55
CA GLU A 6 16.96 7.48 5.72
C GLU A 6 17.84 8.23 4.69
N THR A 7 18.52 7.48 3.80
CA THR A 7 19.19 8.07 2.64
C THR A 7 18.15 8.50 1.58
N PRO A 8 18.46 9.44 0.67
CA PRO A 8 17.56 9.80 -0.42
C PRO A 8 17.12 8.59 -1.26
N THR A 9 18.04 7.69 -1.59
CA THR A 9 17.76 6.43 -2.31
C THR A 9 16.85 5.51 -1.51
N GLY A 10 17.11 5.34 -0.21
CA GLY A 10 16.26 4.52 0.67
C GLY A 10 14.86 5.09 0.83
N ALA A 11 14.73 6.41 0.92
CA ALA A 11 13.44 7.10 0.98
C ALA A 11 12.65 6.93 -0.33
N GLN A 12 13.32 7.06 -1.48
CA GLN A 12 12.73 6.83 -2.80
C GLN A 12 12.27 5.38 -2.97
N GLY A 13 13.12 4.40 -2.64
CA GLY A 13 12.76 2.98 -2.71
C GLY A 13 11.58 2.63 -1.81
N ARG A 14 11.50 3.21 -0.60
CA ARG A 14 10.33 3.04 0.28
C ARG A 14 9.05 3.62 -0.31
N MET A 15 9.13 4.81 -0.89
CA MET A 15 7.96 5.44 -1.54
C MET A 15 7.49 4.63 -2.76
N ALA A 16 8.42 4.07 -3.54
CA ALA A 16 8.10 3.18 -4.66
C ALA A 16 7.31 1.94 -4.21
N VAL A 17 7.71 1.32 -3.09
CA VAL A 17 6.98 0.18 -2.51
C VAL A 17 5.56 0.58 -2.10
N PHE A 18 5.38 1.70 -1.39
CA PHE A 18 4.03 2.13 -0.99
C PHE A 18 3.14 2.47 -2.19
N ARG A 19 3.69 3.03 -3.25
CA ARG A 19 2.95 3.28 -4.48
C ARG A 19 2.43 2.00 -5.13
N VAL A 20 3.30 0.98 -5.25
CA VAL A 20 2.89 -0.35 -5.76
C VAL A 20 1.83 -0.99 -4.86
N LEU A 21 1.99 -0.91 -3.53
CA LEU A 21 1.00 -1.45 -2.59
C LEU A 21 -0.34 -0.71 -2.67
N ALA A 22 -0.33 0.61 -2.82
CA ALA A 22 -1.55 1.42 -2.98
C ALA A 22 -2.30 1.11 -4.28
N ALA A 23 -1.59 0.73 -5.34
CA ALA A 23 -2.16 0.34 -6.61
C ALA A 23 -2.69 -1.11 -6.64
N ALA A 24 -2.29 -1.95 -5.69
CA ALA A 24 -2.64 -3.37 -5.66
C ALA A 24 -4.12 -3.68 -5.38
N GLY A 25 -4.94 -2.66 -5.08
CA GLY A 25 -6.40 -2.79 -4.95
C GLY A 25 -6.90 -2.57 -3.53
N ASP A 26 -7.64 -3.55 -2.99
CA ASP A 26 -8.36 -3.44 -1.71
C ASP A 26 -7.69 -4.22 -0.58
N GLY A 27 -7.84 -3.72 0.65
CA GLY A 27 -7.30 -4.35 1.87
C GLY A 27 -6.54 -3.36 2.75
N ALA A 28 -6.40 -3.68 4.03
CA ALA A 28 -5.85 -2.76 5.04
C ALA A 28 -4.44 -2.23 4.69
N VAL A 29 -3.63 -3.04 4.02
CA VAL A 29 -2.27 -2.68 3.58
C VAL A 29 -2.28 -1.65 2.47
N SER A 30 -3.14 -1.88 1.47
CA SER A 30 -3.32 -0.98 0.34
C SER A 30 -3.91 0.34 0.80
N ASP A 31 -4.89 0.30 1.71
CA ASP A 31 -5.50 1.50 2.28
C ASP A 31 -4.51 2.31 3.11
N PHE A 32 -3.69 1.66 3.94
CA PHE A 32 -2.59 2.33 4.63
C PHE A 32 -1.57 2.91 3.64
N ALA A 33 -1.22 2.17 2.59
CA ALA A 33 -0.27 2.64 1.58
C ALA A 33 -0.81 3.89 0.84
N LYS A 34 -2.12 3.95 0.54
CA LYS A 34 -2.78 5.16 -0.01
C LYS A 34 -2.64 6.36 0.93
N GLU A 35 -2.82 6.16 2.24
CA GLU A 35 -2.64 7.23 3.25
C GLU A 35 -1.19 7.72 3.33
N VAL A 36 -0.20 6.81 3.22
CA VAL A 36 1.23 7.18 3.19
C VAL A 36 1.60 7.93 1.92
N VAL A 37 1.13 7.47 0.75
CA VAL A 37 1.36 8.15 -0.54
C VAL A 37 0.70 9.54 -0.55
N ALA A 38 -0.46 9.69 0.07
CA ALA A 38 -1.15 10.97 0.22
C ALA A 38 -0.53 11.89 1.29
N GLY A 39 0.48 11.42 2.04
CA GLY A 39 1.17 12.19 3.08
C GLY A 39 0.35 12.40 4.36
N ARG A 40 -0.76 11.65 4.54
CA ARG A 40 -1.62 11.73 5.73
C ARG A 40 -1.16 10.80 6.86
N ALA A 41 -0.37 9.78 6.52
CA ALA A 41 0.26 8.86 7.46
C ALA A 41 1.76 8.73 7.19
N SER A 42 2.52 8.38 8.22
CA SER A 42 3.92 7.98 8.11
C SER A 42 4.05 6.46 8.17
N ALA A 43 5.06 5.88 7.50
CA ALA A 43 5.33 4.45 7.62
C ALA A 43 5.58 3.97 9.06
N ARG A 44 6.01 4.86 9.96
CA ARG A 44 6.19 4.55 11.39
C ARG A 44 4.85 4.37 12.11
N ASP A 45 3.78 4.98 11.61
CA ASP A 45 2.45 4.93 12.22
C ASP A 45 1.83 3.53 12.12
N LEU A 46 2.36 2.68 11.23
CA LEU A 46 2.02 1.27 11.14
C LEU A 46 2.40 0.49 12.42
N LEU A 47 3.48 0.89 13.08
CA LEU A 47 3.97 0.24 14.30
C LEU A 47 3.17 0.65 15.55
N THR A 48 2.35 1.69 15.44
CA THR A 48 1.65 2.31 16.58
C THR A 48 0.13 2.34 16.41
N SER A 49 -0.39 2.11 15.20
CA SER A 49 -1.83 2.02 14.94
C SER A 49 -2.32 0.57 15.07
N GLY A 50 -3.23 0.32 16.01
CA GLY A 50 -3.87 -0.98 16.22
C GLY A 50 -4.79 -1.45 15.09
N TRP A 51 -4.88 -0.68 14.00
CA TRP A 51 -5.81 -0.86 12.89
C TRP A 51 -5.35 -1.92 11.87
N VAL A 52 -4.07 -2.31 11.90
CA VAL A 52 -3.41 -3.15 10.87
C VAL A 52 -2.75 -4.39 11.50
N VAL A 53 -3.26 -4.90 12.63
CA VAL A 53 -2.48 -5.85 13.45
C VAL A 53 -2.85 -7.32 13.21
N GLU A 54 -4.12 -7.70 13.10
CA GLU A 54 -4.46 -9.13 13.02
C GLU A 54 -4.17 -9.75 11.65
N GLN A 55 -4.61 -9.12 10.56
CA GLN A 55 -4.44 -9.71 9.21
C GLN A 55 -3.03 -9.49 8.65
N TRP A 56 -2.33 -8.45 9.12
CA TRP A 56 -1.00 -8.09 8.60
C TRP A 56 0.13 -8.86 9.26
N ILE A 57 -0.04 -9.27 10.52
CA ILE A 57 0.95 -10.11 11.19
C ILE A 57 1.08 -11.45 10.46
N ASP A 58 -0.02 -12.03 10.04
CA ASP A 58 -0.01 -13.30 9.29
C ASP A 58 0.68 -13.16 7.94
N ASP A 59 0.38 -12.10 7.18
CA ASP A 59 1.03 -11.82 5.89
C ASP A 59 2.53 -11.53 6.07
N LEU A 60 2.89 -10.71 7.07
CA LEU A 60 4.28 -10.39 7.39
C LEU A 60 5.05 -11.64 7.86
N GLN A 61 4.39 -12.52 8.60
CA GLN A 61 4.95 -13.79 9.02
C GLN A 61 5.17 -14.71 7.83
N ALA A 62 4.20 -14.80 6.90
CA ALA A 62 4.33 -15.55 5.66
C ALA A 62 5.48 -15.03 4.80
N ASP A 63 5.62 -13.71 4.65
CA ASP A 63 6.73 -13.08 3.94
C ASP A 63 8.08 -13.35 4.62
N ALA A 64 8.13 -13.29 5.95
CA ALA A 64 9.32 -13.60 6.72
C ALA A 64 9.71 -15.08 6.64
N GLU A 65 8.74 -15.99 6.55
CA GLU A 65 8.96 -17.42 6.31
C GLU A 65 9.43 -17.68 4.87
N ALA A 66 8.84 -17.00 3.87
CA ALA A 66 9.28 -17.07 2.49
C ALA A 66 10.72 -16.56 2.31
N PHE A 67 11.07 -15.45 2.97
CA PHE A 67 12.45 -14.97 3.01
C PHE A 67 13.37 -15.99 3.68
N ARG A 68 13.01 -16.54 4.85
CA ARG A 68 13.81 -17.59 5.52
C ARG A 68 14.00 -18.84 4.67
N ALA A 69 13.06 -19.16 3.79
CA ALA A 69 13.16 -20.28 2.86
C ALA A 69 13.99 -19.96 1.60
N SER A 70 14.30 -18.69 1.35
CA SER A 70 15.03 -18.26 0.16
C SER A 70 16.52 -18.62 0.24
N PRO A 71 17.22 -18.79 -0.90
CA PRO A 71 18.66 -19.03 -0.92
C PRO A 71 19.45 -17.98 -0.15
N GLU A 72 19.03 -16.72 -0.23
CA GLU A 72 19.64 -15.57 0.43
C GLU A 72 19.63 -15.69 1.96
N ALA A 73 18.62 -16.33 2.56
CA ALA A 73 18.56 -16.52 4.00
C ALA A 73 19.34 -17.74 4.52
N ARG A 74 19.84 -18.62 3.63
CA ARG A 74 20.63 -19.81 4.00
C ARG A 74 22.12 -19.50 4.13
N GLU A 75 22.57 -18.36 3.64
CA GLU A 75 23.97 -17.93 3.73
C GLU A 75 24.21 -17.14 5.01
N GLU A 76 25.26 -17.51 5.76
CA GLU A 76 25.79 -16.65 6.82
C GLU A 76 26.48 -15.45 6.17
N TRP A 77 25.76 -14.34 6.05
CA TRP A 77 26.33 -13.11 5.54
C TRP A 77 27.14 -12.38 6.60
N SER A 78 28.32 -11.93 6.21
CA SER A 78 29.02 -10.90 6.98
C SER A 78 28.20 -9.60 7.03
N PRO A 79 28.42 -8.73 8.03
CA PRO A 79 27.74 -7.44 8.10
C PRO A 79 27.94 -6.56 6.85
N GLU A 80 29.06 -6.72 6.15
CA GLU A 80 29.40 -5.97 4.93
C GLU A 80 28.63 -6.50 3.71
N GLU A 81 28.49 -7.83 3.57
CA GLU A 81 27.70 -8.47 2.52
C GLU A 81 26.21 -8.17 2.69
N ALA A 82 25.68 -8.28 3.92
CA ALA A 82 24.30 -7.93 4.22
C ALA A 82 24.00 -6.47 3.88
N ARG A 83 24.97 -5.57 4.13
CA ARG A 83 24.86 -4.16 3.77
C ARG A 83 24.87 -3.93 2.27
N ALA A 84 25.81 -4.53 1.55
CA ALA A 84 25.91 -4.41 0.10
C ALA A 84 24.63 -4.95 -0.58
N TYR A 85 24.08 -6.05 -0.07
CA TYR A 85 22.79 -6.58 -0.51
C TYR A 85 21.65 -5.59 -0.26
N LEU A 86 21.53 -5.03 0.94
CA LEU A 86 20.50 -4.04 1.26
C LEU A 86 20.60 -2.79 0.39
N GLU A 87 21.81 -2.26 0.18
CA GLU A 87 22.04 -1.09 -0.69
C GLU A 87 21.69 -1.40 -2.15
N SER A 88 22.05 -2.58 -2.65
CA SER A 88 21.66 -3.06 -3.98
C SER A 88 20.14 -3.18 -4.11
N ARG A 89 19.47 -3.79 -3.12
CA ARG A 89 18.01 -3.94 -3.09
C ARG A 89 17.30 -2.60 -3.08
N LEU A 90 17.73 -1.66 -2.24
CA LEU A 90 17.15 -0.32 -2.17
C LEU A 90 17.35 0.47 -3.46
N THR A 91 18.53 0.37 -4.07
CA THR A 91 18.79 0.94 -5.40
C THR A 91 17.86 0.36 -6.46
N GLY A 92 17.68 -0.96 -6.45
CA GLY A 92 16.75 -1.64 -7.35
C GLY A 92 15.32 -1.15 -7.19
N LEU A 93 14.84 -1.03 -5.94
CA LEU A 93 13.52 -0.51 -5.63
C LEU A 93 13.35 0.96 -6.03
N ALA A 94 14.38 1.79 -5.81
CA ALA A 94 14.33 3.21 -6.17
C ALA A 94 14.24 3.43 -7.68
N ASN A 95 14.76 2.49 -8.47
CA ASN A 95 14.74 2.51 -9.93
C ASN A 95 13.58 1.71 -10.54
N LEU A 96 12.62 1.25 -9.73
CA LEU A 96 11.41 0.63 -10.26
C LEU A 96 10.68 1.63 -11.16
N ASP A 97 10.23 1.16 -12.32
CA ASP A 97 9.24 1.86 -13.11
C ASP A 97 7.88 1.67 -12.45
N VAL A 98 7.64 2.51 -11.45
CA VAL A 98 6.44 2.46 -10.63
C VAL A 98 5.19 2.67 -11.49
N GLU A 99 5.23 3.58 -12.47
CA GLU A 99 4.08 3.85 -13.35
C GLU A 99 3.72 2.63 -14.19
N ALA A 100 4.72 1.94 -14.77
CA ALA A 100 4.48 0.72 -15.53
C ALA A 100 3.94 -0.44 -14.68
N ILE A 101 4.32 -0.51 -13.39
CA ILE A 101 3.81 -1.52 -12.46
C ILE A 101 2.41 -1.17 -11.99
N GLU A 102 2.15 0.09 -11.60
CA GLU A 102 0.82 0.57 -11.23
C GLU A 102 -0.19 0.28 -12.34
N ALA A 103 0.17 0.50 -13.61
CA ALA A 103 -0.69 0.19 -14.75
C ALA A 103 -1.01 -1.31 -14.93
N GLN A 104 -0.14 -2.20 -14.45
CA GLN A 104 -0.32 -3.66 -14.53
C GLN A 104 -1.07 -4.24 -13.33
N VAL A 105 -0.90 -3.64 -12.15
CA VAL A 105 -1.48 -4.14 -10.89
C VAL A 105 -2.80 -3.44 -10.57
N ALA A 106 -3.06 -2.25 -11.13
CA ALA A 106 -4.33 -1.57 -10.94
C ALA A 106 -5.50 -2.46 -11.41
N PRO A 107 -6.55 -2.63 -10.57
CA PRO A 107 -7.75 -3.35 -10.99
C PRO A 107 -8.36 -2.66 -12.21
N ALA A 108 -8.82 -3.46 -13.18
CA ALA A 108 -9.44 -2.94 -14.38
C ALA A 108 -10.54 -1.92 -14.03
N PRO A 109 -10.65 -0.78 -14.75
CA PRO A 109 -11.65 0.22 -14.46
C PRO A 109 -13.02 -0.45 -14.47
N ALA A 110 -13.76 -0.30 -13.37
CA ALA A 110 -15.11 -0.83 -13.28
C ALA A 110 -15.94 -0.31 -14.46
N PRO A 111 -16.70 -1.18 -15.16
CA PRO A 111 -17.56 -0.72 -16.25
C PRO A 111 -18.47 0.39 -15.71
N PRO A 112 -18.75 1.44 -16.51
CA PRO A 112 -19.60 2.54 -16.07
C PRO A 112 -20.90 1.96 -15.53
N ALA A 113 -21.19 2.27 -14.27
CA ALA A 113 -22.43 1.84 -13.63
C ALA A 113 -23.58 2.25 -14.56
N ALA A 114 -24.29 1.26 -15.11
CA ALA A 114 -25.47 1.52 -15.93
C ALA A 114 -26.36 2.47 -15.14
N SER A 115 -26.57 3.67 -15.68
CA SER A 115 -27.47 4.66 -15.10
C SER A 115 -28.80 3.96 -14.90
N ARG A 116 -29.18 3.73 -13.63
CA ARG A 116 -30.53 3.29 -13.33
C ARG A 116 -31.47 4.32 -13.97
N PRO A 117 -32.53 3.88 -14.69
CA PRO A 117 -33.49 4.82 -15.22
C PRO A 117 -34.00 5.65 -14.05
N ARG A 118 -33.89 6.96 -14.23
CA ARG A 118 -34.42 7.99 -13.36
C ARG A 118 -35.94 7.85 -13.46
N ASP A 119 -36.57 7.26 -12.46
CA ASP A 119 -38.02 7.36 -12.27
C ASP A 119 -38.31 8.84 -11.93
N GLU A 120 -38.44 9.64 -12.99
CA GLU A 120 -39.20 10.87 -12.98
C GLU A 120 -40.67 10.46 -13.04
N ASP A 121 -41.32 10.38 -11.89
CA ASP A 121 -42.75 10.62 -11.83
C ASP A 121 -43.05 11.59 -10.69
N ASP A 122 -43.32 12.82 -11.12
CA ASP A 122 -43.86 13.93 -10.35
C ASP A 122 -45.28 13.58 -9.88
N GLU A 123 -45.55 13.57 -8.56
CA GLU A 123 -46.88 13.95 -8.08
C GLU A 123 -46.78 14.83 -6.82
N GLN A 124 -47.21 16.07 -7.00
CA GLN A 124 -47.40 17.12 -6.01
C GLN A 124 -48.59 16.78 -5.09
N GLY A 125 -48.43 16.94 -3.77
CA GLY A 125 -49.53 16.89 -2.79
C GLY A 125 -49.15 17.53 -1.43
N PRO A 126 -50.06 18.22 -0.73
CA PRO A 126 -49.70 19.38 0.10
C PRO A 126 -49.48 19.12 1.61
N LEU A 127 -48.64 19.98 2.20
CA LEU A 127 -48.69 20.58 3.55
C LEU A 127 -49.20 19.72 4.72
N LEU A 128 -48.27 19.32 5.61
CA LEU A 128 -48.54 19.17 7.03
C LEU A 128 -47.62 20.11 7.82
N LYS A 129 -48.10 21.35 7.97
CA LYS A 129 -47.73 22.20 9.10
C LYS A 129 -48.69 21.85 10.24
N ASP A 130 -48.13 21.77 11.45
CA ASP A 130 -48.80 21.75 12.75
C ASP A 130 -49.66 20.53 13.12
N ALA A 131 -49.05 19.59 13.85
CA ALA A 131 -49.70 18.94 15.00
C ALA A 131 -48.65 18.29 15.92
N TRP A 132 -48.71 18.70 17.20
CA TRP A 132 -48.00 18.24 18.41
C TRP A 132 -46.70 18.93 18.78
#